data_AF-A0A520YKA2-F1
#
_entry.id   AF-A0A520YKA2-F1
#
_cell.length_a   1.000
_cell.length_b   1.000
_cell.length_c   1.000
_cell.angle_alpha   90.00
_cell.angle_beta   90.00
_cell.angle_gamma   90.00
#
_symmetry.space_group_name_H-M   'P 1'
#
loop_
_entity.id
_entity.type
_entity.pdbx_description
1 polymer ?
#
loop_
_entity_poly.entity_id
_entity_poly.type
_entity_poly.pdbx_seq_one_letter_code
_entity_poly.pdbx_strand_id
1 'polypeptide(L)'
;NWSGDTLTEDLDLSYRAQLKNWKFKYLEDVETPSELPVVISAARSQQFRWNKGGAENFRKMLGRIIKSKVMPFKTKVHGILHLLNSTMFLNVLIVAVLSIPMLYIKNEYAHLKVYFYVMSFFVVSTVIFFICYWFMYKRIYGSGVKNFVNYLVMFFVFFSIAMGFSLHNSIAVLEGHIGKRSDFIRTPKFNINSLTDSWKGNKYLRKKLSANVILEGLLMLYFAFGMYSAFIVGDQGGDFGLFPFHLMLFCGFGYVFFKSLTSRA
;
A
#
# COMPACT_ATOMS: atom_id res chain seq x y z
N ASN A 1 22.06 13.69 16.68
CA ASN A 1 21.60 12.70 17.68
C ASN A 1 20.38 11.95 17.17
N TRP A 2 20.28 10.69 17.57
CA TRP A 2 19.16 9.79 17.30
C TRP A 2 17.92 10.20 18.11
N SER A 3 16.72 9.88 17.65
CA SER A 3 15.46 10.21 18.34
C SER A 3 14.40 9.13 18.06
N GLY A 4 13.92 8.47 19.11
CA GLY A 4 12.90 7.41 19.01
C GLY A 4 11.45 7.92 19.10
N ASP A 5 11.21 9.17 18.72
CA ASP A 5 9.88 9.80 18.81
C ASP A 5 8.98 9.52 17.60
N THR A 6 9.47 8.77 16.61
CA THR A 6 8.67 8.23 15.51
C THR A 6 9.02 6.75 15.34
N LEU A 7 8.10 5.95 14.82
CA LEU A 7 8.34 4.51 14.56
C LEU A 7 9.31 4.24 13.40
N THR A 8 9.67 5.28 12.64
CA THR A 8 10.66 5.24 11.55
C THR A 8 11.68 6.36 11.79
N GLU A 9 12.50 6.16 12.81
CA GLU A 9 13.47 7.12 13.29
C GLU A 9 14.63 7.38 12.31
N ASP A 10 14.87 6.44 11.40
CA ASP A 10 15.80 6.53 10.28
C ASP A 10 15.36 7.60 9.26
N LEU A 11 14.07 7.62 8.93
CA LEU A 11 13.44 8.62 8.07
C LEU A 11 13.52 10.01 8.70
N ASP A 12 13.23 10.11 10.00
CA ASP A 12 13.36 11.35 10.77
C ASP A 12 14.79 11.90 10.73
N LEU A 13 15.78 11.03 11.01
CA LEU A 13 17.18 11.40 10.98
C LEU A 13 17.61 11.89 9.60
N SER A 14 17.17 11.21 8.55
CA SER A 14 17.49 11.55 7.16
C SER A 14 17.01 12.96 6.79
N TYR A 15 15.76 13.31 7.13
CA TYR A 15 15.26 14.66 6.88
C TYR A 15 15.95 15.72 7.74
N ARG A 16 16.23 15.43 9.01
CA ARG A 16 16.99 16.36 9.88
C ARG A 16 18.40 16.62 9.35
N ALA A 17 19.05 15.64 8.76
CA ALA A 17 20.36 15.81 8.12
C ALA A 17 20.23 16.67 6.85
N GLN A 18 19.26 16.41 5.97
CA GLN A 18 19.04 17.23 4.77
C GLN A 18 18.68 18.68 5.08
N LEU A 19 17.90 18.92 6.15
CA LEU A 19 17.61 20.28 6.64
C LEU A 19 18.87 21.03 7.10
N LYS A 20 19.95 20.31 7.40
CA LYS A 20 21.30 20.84 7.68
C LYS A 20 22.22 20.82 6.45
N ASN A 21 21.66 20.75 5.24
CA ASN A 21 22.38 20.70 3.96
C ASN A 21 23.23 19.44 3.71
N TRP A 22 23.06 18.37 4.48
CA TRP A 22 23.77 17.12 4.20
C TRP A 22 23.31 16.53 2.85
N LYS A 23 24.26 15.91 2.14
CA LYS A 23 24.02 15.27 0.84
C LYS A 23 24.20 13.76 1.00
N PHE A 24 23.24 13.01 0.46
CA PHE A 24 23.28 11.55 0.43
C PHE A 24 23.63 11.08 -0.97
N LYS A 25 24.48 10.05 -1.05
CA LYS A 25 24.82 9.36 -2.29
C LYS A 25 24.23 7.96 -2.23
N TYR A 26 23.32 7.65 -3.15
CA TYR A 26 22.79 6.30 -3.32
C TYR A 26 23.73 5.51 -4.24
N LEU A 27 24.13 4.32 -3.81
CA LEU A 27 25.00 3.43 -4.56
C LEU A 27 24.16 2.22 -4.98
N GLU A 28 23.76 2.18 -6.24
CA GLU A 28 22.82 1.16 -6.75
C GLU A 28 23.38 -0.26 -6.68
N ASP A 29 24.71 -0.40 -6.81
CA ASP A 29 25.39 -1.70 -6.84
C ASP A 29 25.82 -2.20 -5.44
N VAL A 30 25.50 -1.45 -4.38
CA VAL A 30 25.80 -1.84 -2.99
C VAL A 30 24.54 -2.40 -2.34
N GLU A 31 24.49 -3.71 -2.18
CA GLU A 31 23.33 -4.44 -1.67
C GLU A 31 23.49 -4.86 -0.20
N THR A 32 22.37 -5.03 0.50
CA THR A 32 22.35 -5.59 1.87
C THR A 32 21.17 -6.56 1.98
N PRO A 33 21.42 -7.89 1.96
CA PRO A 33 20.36 -8.89 2.05
C PRO A 33 19.52 -8.73 3.32
N SER A 34 18.21 -8.99 3.23
CA SER A 34 17.29 -8.91 4.37
C SER A 34 16.30 -10.05 4.37
N GLU A 35 16.03 -10.61 5.56
CA GLU A 35 14.98 -11.61 5.75
C GLU A 35 13.59 -10.98 5.58
N LEU A 36 12.81 -11.51 4.63
CA LEU A 36 11.44 -11.09 4.36
C LEU A 36 10.43 -11.75 5.30
N PRO A 37 9.29 -11.11 5.60
CA PRO A 37 8.24 -11.72 6.40
C PRO A 37 7.66 -12.97 5.71
N VAL A 38 7.76 -14.12 6.37
CA VAL A 38 7.26 -15.41 5.87
C VAL A 38 5.78 -15.66 6.18
N VAL A 39 5.22 -14.92 7.13
CA VAL A 39 3.79 -14.98 7.51
C VAL A 39 3.12 -13.63 7.40
N ILE A 40 1.83 -13.63 7.05
CA ILE A 40 1.04 -12.40 6.86
C ILE A 40 0.99 -11.53 8.13
N SER A 41 0.99 -12.14 9.32
CA SER A 41 0.99 -11.41 10.59
C SER A 41 2.26 -10.57 10.79
N ALA A 42 3.42 -11.10 10.38
CA ALA A 42 4.70 -10.39 10.40
C ALA A 42 4.74 -9.26 9.36
N ALA A 43 4.22 -9.53 8.14
CA ALA A 43 4.07 -8.51 7.10
C ALA A 43 3.16 -7.36 7.56
N ARG A 44 2.01 -7.66 8.16
CA ARG A 44 1.08 -6.66 8.74
C ARG A 44 1.76 -5.81 9.81
N SER A 45 2.51 -6.42 10.71
CA SER A 45 3.24 -5.69 11.76
C SER A 45 4.30 -4.76 11.17
N GLN A 46 5.03 -5.22 10.14
CA GLN A 46 6.02 -4.40 9.44
C GLN A 46 5.34 -3.20 8.73
N GLN A 47 4.34 -3.49 7.90
CA GLN A 47 3.61 -2.48 7.14
C GLN A 47 2.93 -1.45 8.04
N PHE A 48 2.38 -1.86 9.19
CA PHE A 48 1.80 -0.94 10.16
C PHE A 48 2.83 0.08 10.65
N ARG A 49 4.02 -0.40 11.07
CA ARG A 49 5.09 0.47 11.58
C ARG A 49 5.59 1.44 10.53
N TRP A 50 5.84 0.97 9.32
CA TRP A 50 6.33 1.82 8.22
C TRP A 50 5.31 2.91 7.85
N ASN A 51 4.04 2.53 7.70
CA ASN A 51 3.00 3.48 7.31
C ASN A 51 2.72 4.50 8.42
N LYS A 52 2.60 4.04 9.67
CA LYS A 52 2.41 4.94 10.82
C LYS A 52 3.61 5.85 11.04
N GLY A 53 4.82 5.31 11.04
CA GLY A 53 6.05 6.09 11.23
C GLY A 53 6.26 7.12 10.11
N GLY A 54 5.92 6.79 8.87
CA GLY A 54 5.90 7.75 7.77
C GLY A 54 4.92 8.90 8.01
N ALA A 55 3.70 8.61 8.48
CA ALA A 55 2.72 9.64 8.83
C ALA A 55 3.15 10.50 10.05
N GLU A 56 3.76 9.90 11.07
CA GLU A 56 4.37 10.62 12.20
C GLU A 56 5.48 11.58 11.72
N ASN A 57 6.33 11.09 10.80
CA ASN A 57 7.38 11.89 10.18
C ASN A 57 6.83 13.03 9.33
N PHE A 58 5.75 12.80 8.57
CA PHE A 58 5.08 13.85 7.82
C PHE A 58 4.67 14.99 8.75
N ARG A 59 3.96 14.70 9.83
CA ARG A 59 3.56 15.73 10.81
C ARG A 59 4.75 16.48 11.40
N LYS A 60 5.80 15.74 11.76
CA LYS A 60 6.98 16.28 12.43
C LYS A 60 7.83 17.16 11.49
N MET A 61 7.95 16.77 10.22
CA MET A 61 8.88 17.36 9.25
C MET A 61 8.23 18.39 8.31
N LEU A 62 6.94 18.29 8.00
CA LEU A 62 6.28 19.12 6.96
C LEU A 62 6.57 20.61 7.15
N GLY A 63 6.26 21.14 8.34
CA GLY A 63 6.48 22.56 8.64
C GLY A 63 7.95 22.97 8.56
N ARG A 64 8.87 22.07 8.92
CA ARG A 64 10.33 22.31 8.86
C ARG A 64 10.84 22.35 7.43
N ILE A 65 10.34 21.46 6.57
CA ILE A 65 10.68 21.41 5.14
C ILE A 65 10.19 22.67 4.44
N ILE A 66 8.93 23.06 4.65
CA ILE A 66 8.34 24.26 4.02
C ILE A 66 9.13 25.51 4.42
N LYS A 67 9.41 25.68 5.72
CA LYS A 67 10.12 26.86 6.27
C LYS A 67 11.63 26.86 6.02
N SER A 68 12.22 25.76 5.54
CA SER A 68 13.66 25.67 5.31
C SER A 68 14.12 26.68 4.25
N LYS A 69 15.11 27.51 4.58
CA LYS A 69 15.76 28.41 3.61
C LYS A 69 16.88 27.74 2.83
N VAL A 70 17.34 26.58 3.29
CA VAL A 70 18.50 25.85 2.75
C VAL A 70 18.09 24.88 1.65
N MET A 71 16.88 24.30 1.75
CA MET A 71 16.41 23.32 0.78
C MET A 71 15.86 24.00 -0.49
N PRO A 72 16.28 23.58 -1.70
CA PRO A 72 15.68 24.03 -2.96
C PRO A 72 14.21 23.67 -3.05
N PHE A 73 13.42 24.48 -3.76
CA PHE A 73 11.98 24.27 -3.92
C PHE A 73 11.64 22.87 -4.46
N LYS A 74 12.34 22.39 -5.49
CA LYS A 74 12.14 21.04 -6.04
C LYS A 74 12.31 19.97 -4.96
N THR A 75 13.38 20.06 -4.15
CA THR A 75 13.64 19.11 -3.07
C THR A 75 12.57 19.17 -1.98
N LYS A 76 12.01 20.35 -1.68
CA LYS A 76 10.86 20.47 -0.77
C LYS A 76 9.65 19.72 -1.30
N VAL A 77 9.30 19.92 -2.57
CA VAL A 77 8.16 19.25 -3.21
C VAL A 77 8.37 17.73 -3.19
N HIS A 78 9.54 17.24 -3.58
CA HIS A 78 9.86 15.81 -3.50
C HIS A 78 9.79 15.27 -2.07
N GLY A 79 10.29 16.00 -1.08
CA GLY A 79 10.25 15.58 0.32
C GLY A 79 8.82 15.49 0.88
N ILE A 80 7.97 16.46 0.55
CA ILE A 80 6.54 16.44 0.89
C ILE A 80 5.85 15.27 0.18
N LEU A 81 6.13 15.13 -1.12
CA LEU A 81 5.86 13.98 -1.98
C LEU A 81 6.02 12.64 -1.26
N HIS A 82 7.26 12.42 -0.87
CA HIS A 82 7.75 11.21 -0.25
C HIS A 82 7.14 10.96 1.12
N LEU A 83 7.01 11.99 1.96
CA LEU A 83 6.40 11.85 3.30
C LEU A 83 4.89 11.56 3.23
N LEU A 84 4.20 11.96 2.16
CA LEU A 84 2.80 11.62 1.92
C LEU A 84 2.59 10.20 1.39
N ASN A 85 3.65 9.47 1.02
CA ASN A 85 3.54 8.16 0.40
C ASN A 85 2.72 7.16 1.23
N SER A 86 2.86 7.14 2.56
CA SER A 86 2.04 6.28 3.43
C SER A 86 0.54 6.59 3.33
N THR A 87 0.17 7.85 3.07
CA THR A 87 -1.24 8.29 2.94
C THR A 87 -1.91 7.74 1.67
N MET A 88 -1.13 7.23 0.72
CA MET A 88 -1.66 6.56 -0.47
C MET A 88 -2.63 5.43 -0.10
N PHE A 89 -2.34 4.63 0.94
CA PHE A 89 -3.23 3.53 1.35
C PHE A 89 -4.60 4.01 1.83
N LEU A 90 -4.65 5.16 2.52
CA LEU A 90 -5.92 5.80 2.92
C LEU A 90 -6.72 6.24 1.71
N ASN A 91 -6.06 6.88 0.74
CA ASN A 91 -6.72 7.30 -0.50
C ASN A 91 -7.22 6.10 -1.31
N VAL A 92 -6.44 5.02 -1.40
CA VAL A 92 -6.86 3.77 -2.05
C VAL A 92 -8.10 3.19 -1.37
N LEU A 93 -8.14 3.14 -0.03
CA LEU A 93 -9.30 2.64 0.71
C LEU A 93 -10.55 3.50 0.45
N ILE A 94 -10.40 4.83 0.48
CA ILE A 94 -11.50 5.77 0.20
C ILE A 94 -12.04 5.54 -1.21
N VAL A 95 -11.16 5.51 -2.23
CA VAL A 95 -11.57 5.26 -3.61
C VAL A 95 -12.21 3.88 -3.76
N ALA A 96 -11.66 2.85 -3.11
CA ALA A 96 -12.20 1.51 -3.12
C ALA A 96 -13.64 1.49 -2.57
N VAL A 97 -13.88 2.02 -1.37
CA VAL A 97 -15.22 2.06 -0.77
C VAL A 97 -16.18 2.89 -1.60
N LEU A 98 -15.77 4.07 -2.08
CA LEU A 98 -16.64 4.94 -2.88
C LEU A 98 -16.90 4.43 -4.30
N SER A 99 -16.08 3.51 -4.81
CA SER A 99 -16.19 3.02 -6.19
C SER A 99 -17.52 2.34 -6.51
N ILE A 100 -18.16 1.68 -5.53
CA ILE A 100 -19.46 1.01 -5.74
C ILE A 100 -20.61 2.04 -5.75
N PRO A 101 -20.77 2.94 -4.76
CA PRO A 101 -21.76 4.03 -4.86
C PRO A 101 -21.59 4.86 -6.14
N MET A 102 -20.34 5.14 -6.52
CA MET A 102 -20.02 5.84 -7.77
C MET A 102 -20.54 5.11 -9.01
N LEU A 103 -20.48 3.76 -9.03
CA LEU A 103 -21.02 2.95 -10.11
C LEU A 103 -22.53 3.16 -10.29
N TYR A 104 -23.30 3.19 -9.20
CA TYR A 104 -24.74 3.46 -9.25
C TYR A 104 -25.03 4.91 -9.67
N ILE A 105 -24.37 5.90 -9.03
CA ILE A 105 -24.57 7.32 -9.33
C ILE A 105 -24.29 7.63 -10.82
N LYS A 106 -23.23 7.05 -11.38
CA LYS A 106 -22.87 7.21 -12.80
C LYS A 106 -23.99 6.73 -13.74
N ASN A 107 -24.66 5.63 -13.39
CA ASN A 107 -25.66 5.01 -14.24
C ASN A 107 -27.05 5.63 -14.06
N GLU A 108 -27.40 6.07 -12.85
CA GLU A 108 -28.68 6.75 -12.57
C GLU A 108 -28.71 8.20 -13.09
N TYR A 109 -27.61 8.95 -12.96
CA TYR A 109 -27.58 10.38 -13.26
C TYR A 109 -26.81 10.67 -14.55
N ALA A 110 -27.52 10.70 -15.68
CA ALA A 110 -26.94 10.90 -17.01
C ALA A 110 -26.06 12.16 -17.15
N HIS A 111 -26.43 13.26 -16.46
CA HIS A 111 -25.67 14.51 -16.51
C HIS A 111 -24.27 14.41 -15.87
N LEU A 112 -24.04 13.43 -14.98
CA LEU A 112 -22.74 13.20 -14.35
C LEU A 112 -21.79 12.36 -15.21
N LYS A 113 -22.24 11.74 -16.30
CA LYS A 113 -21.41 10.87 -17.16
C LYS A 113 -20.14 11.57 -17.66
N VAL A 114 -20.24 12.85 -18.00
CA VAL A 114 -19.08 13.66 -18.45
C VAL A 114 -18.01 13.75 -17.37
N TYR A 115 -18.40 13.93 -16.10
CA TYR A 115 -17.45 13.96 -14.99
C TYR A 115 -16.69 12.63 -14.87
N PHE A 116 -17.38 11.50 -15.00
CA PHE A 116 -16.73 10.19 -14.98
C PHE A 116 -15.78 9.96 -16.16
N TYR A 117 -16.09 10.47 -17.35
CA TYR A 117 -15.15 10.42 -18.48
C TYR A 117 -13.89 11.23 -18.21
N VAL A 118 -14.01 12.44 -17.66
CA VAL A 118 -12.85 13.25 -17.29
C VAL A 118 -12.04 12.54 -16.21
N MET A 119 -12.69 11.95 -15.20
CA MET A 119 -12.00 11.18 -14.16
C MET A 119 -11.29 9.92 -14.68
N SER A 120 -11.75 9.33 -15.79
CA SER A 120 -11.07 8.18 -16.41
C SER A 120 -9.64 8.51 -16.88
N PHE A 121 -9.32 9.78 -17.11
CA PHE A 121 -7.96 10.24 -17.37
C PHE A 121 -6.97 9.78 -16.29
N PHE A 122 -7.39 9.68 -15.03
CA PHE A 122 -6.52 9.25 -13.94
C PHE A 122 -6.08 7.78 -14.05
N VAL A 123 -6.70 6.96 -14.90
CA VAL A 123 -6.22 5.60 -15.23
C VAL A 123 -4.81 5.63 -15.83
N VAL A 124 -4.43 6.72 -16.50
CA VAL A 124 -3.08 6.94 -17.02
C VAL A 124 -2.02 6.83 -15.91
N SER A 125 -2.35 7.23 -14.67
CA SER A 125 -1.42 7.10 -13.54
C SER A 125 -1.05 5.64 -13.24
N THR A 126 -2.02 4.73 -13.32
CA THR A 126 -1.80 3.29 -13.15
C THR A 126 -0.96 2.71 -14.29
N VAL A 127 -1.17 3.20 -15.53
CA VAL A 127 -0.36 2.80 -16.69
C VAL A 127 1.09 3.27 -16.53
N ILE A 128 1.32 4.51 -16.10
CA ILE A 128 2.67 5.01 -15.81
C ILE A 128 3.32 4.15 -14.73
N PHE A 129 2.59 3.84 -13.65
CA PHE A 129 3.09 2.99 -12.57
C PHE A 129 3.47 1.59 -13.06
N PHE A 130 2.64 0.98 -13.91
CA PHE A 130 2.92 -0.29 -14.58
C PHE A 130 4.17 -0.21 -15.47
N ILE A 131 4.38 0.87 -16.21
CA ILE A 131 5.56 1.04 -17.06
C ILE A 131 6.83 1.20 -16.21
N CYS A 132 6.79 2.01 -15.15
CA CYS A 132 7.93 2.20 -14.25
C CYS A 132 8.38 0.88 -13.61
N TYR A 133 7.43 0.08 -13.12
CA TYR A 133 7.73 -1.23 -12.54
C TYR A 133 8.22 -2.24 -13.58
N TRP A 134 7.76 -2.14 -14.83
CA TRP A 134 8.28 -2.97 -15.91
C TRP A 134 9.77 -2.70 -16.17
N PHE A 135 10.20 -1.44 -16.19
CA PHE A 135 11.61 -1.10 -16.37
C PHE A 135 12.48 -1.65 -15.24
N MET A 136 12.01 -1.57 -14.00
CA MET A 136 12.71 -2.17 -12.85
C MET A 136 12.79 -3.69 -12.96
N TYR A 137 11.68 -4.35 -13.31
CA TYR A 137 11.63 -5.79 -13.52
C TYR A 137 12.58 -6.22 -14.64
N LYS A 138 12.54 -5.52 -15.78
CA LYS A 138 13.37 -5.78 -16.95
C LYS A 138 14.87 -5.62 -16.65
N ARG A 139 15.25 -4.68 -15.79
CA ARG A 139 16.65 -4.49 -15.37
C ARG A 139 17.18 -5.69 -14.58
N ILE A 140 16.33 -6.31 -13.75
CA ILE A 140 16.73 -7.42 -12.87
C ILE A 140 16.64 -8.77 -13.59
N TYR A 141 15.52 -9.05 -14.27
CA TYR A 141 15.22 -10.37 -14.85
C TYR A 141 15.43 -10.45 -16.37
N GLY A 142 15.78 -9.34 -17.00
CA GLY A 142 15.94 -9.24 -18.45
C GLY A 142 14.62 -8.99 -19.19
N SER A 143 14.72 -8.94 -20.52
CA SER A 143 13.59 -8.65 -21.42
C SER A 143 13.00 -9.91 -22.07
N GLY A 144 11.96 -9.77 -22.89
CA GLY A 144 11.33 -10.86 -23.64
C GLY A 144 9.89 -11.16 -23.24
N VAL A 145 9.17 -11.88 -24.10
CA VAL A 145 7.73 -12.16 -23.94
C VAL A 145 7.45 -12.95 -22.66
N LYS A 146 8.25 -14.00 -22.38
CA LYS A 146 8.11 -14.80 -21.14
C LYS A 146 8.26 -13.93 -19.88
N ASN A 147 9.28 -13.08 -19.85
CA ASN A 147 9.52 -12.16 -18.73
C ASN A 147 8.43 -11.11 -18.60
N PHE A 148 7.87 -10.63 -19.71
CA PHE A 148 6.74 -9.71 -19.70
C PHE A 148 5.46 -10.35 -19.16
N VAL A 149 5.15 -11.59 -19.54
CA VAL A 149 4.00 -12.34 -19.00
C VAL A 149 4.18 -12.59 -17.49
N ASN A 150 5.39 -12.98 -17.07
CA ASN A 150 5.70 -13.15 -15.64
C ASN A 150 5.52 -11.84 -14.87
N TYR A 151 6.00 -10.73 -15.42
CA TYR A 151 5.82 -9.40 -14.84
C TYR A 151 4.34 -9.03 -14.73
N LEU A 152 3.54 -9.29 -15.77
CA LEU A 152 2.11 -9.02 -15.79
C LEU A 152 1.42 -9.71 -14.60
N VAL A 153 1.67 -11.01 -14.41
CA VAL A 153 1.11 -11.78 -13.29
C VAL A 153 1.58 -11.22 -11.96
N MET A 154 2.89 -10.99 -11.80
CA MET A 154 3.45 -10.45 -10.56
C MET A 154 2.90 -9.07 -10.22
N PHE A 155 2.73 -8.19 -11.20
CA PHE A 155 2.19 -6.85 -11.00
C PHE A 155 0.75 -6.90 -10.51
N PHE A 156 -0.11 -7.71 -11.13
CA PHE A 156 -1.50 -7.82 -10.70
C PHE A 156 -1.63 -8.47 -9.32
N VAL A 157 -0.81 -9.47 -9.01
CA VAL A 157 -0.75 -10.08 -7.67
C VAL A 157 -0.29 -9.07 -6.63
N PHE A 158 0.83 -8.38 -6.90
CA PHE A 158 1.38 -7.33 -6.05
C PHE A 158 0.35 -6.24 -5.78
N PHE A 159 -0.24 -5.69 -6.84
CA PHE A 159 -1.16 -4.56 -6.74
C PHE A 159 -2.46 -4.97 -6.02
N SER A 160 -3.00 -6.16 -6.28
CA SER A 160 -4.16 -6.69 -5.56
C SER A 160 -3.87 -6.86 -4.07
N ILE A 161 -2.74 -7.47 -3.71
CA ILE A 161 -2.34 -7.64 -2.30
C ILE A 161 -2.12 -6.28 -1.63
N ALA A 162 -1.45 -5.34 -2.30
CA ALA A 162 -1.23 -3.99 -1.79
C ALA A 162 -2.56 -3.27 -1.49
N MET A 163 -3.57 -3.41 -2.37
CA MET A 163 -4.92 -2.92 -2.11
C MET A 163 -5.61 -3.64 -0.96
N GLY A 164 -5.42 -4.96 -0.81
CA GLY A 164 -5.93 -5.73 0.34
C GLY A 164 -5.37 -5.25 1.69
N PHE A 165 -4.15 -4.71 1.72
CA PHE A 165 -3.57 -4.09 2.91
C PHE A 165 -4.10 -2.67 3.20
N SER A 166 -4.90 -2.09 2.31
CA SER A 166 -5.33 -0.68 2.42
C SER A 166 -6.05 -0.39 3.72
N LEU A 167 -6.97 -1.23 4.20
CA LEU A 167 -7.65 -1.02 5.49
C LEU A 167 -6.66 -0.96 6.66
N HIS A 168 -5.83 -1.99 6.79
CA HIS A 168 -4.86 -2.12 7.87
C HIS A 168 -3.86 -0.96 7.88
N ASN A 169 -3.36 -0.57 6.71
CA ASN A 169 -2.41 0.53 6.57
C ASN A 169 -3.07 1.91 6.75
N SER A 170 -4.34 2.07 6.37
CA SER A 170 -5.11 3.29 6.60
C SER A 170 -5.26 3.58 8.08
N ILE A 171 -5.55 2.56 8.89
CA ILE A 171 -5.62 2.69 10.35
C ILE A 171 -4.26 3.19 10.89
N ALA A 172 -3.15 2.58 10.43
CA ALA A 172 -1.81 2.97 10.83
C ALA A 172 -1.50 4.45 10.50
N VAL A 173 -1.85 4.88 9.28
CA VAL A 173 -1.68 6.25 8.80
C VAL A 173 -2.53 7.24 9.59
N LEU A 174 -3.81 6.94 9.82
CA LEU A 174 -4.71 7.79 10.61
C LEU A 174 -4.19 7.95 12.03
N GLU A 175 -3.75 6.87 12.68
CA GLU A 175 -3.13 6.95 14.01
C GLU A 175 -1.87 7.81 14.02
N GLY A 176 -1.03 7.69 12.99
CA GLY A 176 0.18 8.51 12.84
C GLY A 176 -0.15 10.00 12.66
N HIS A 177 -1.13 10.32 11.80
CA HIS A 177 -1.63 11.68 11.55
C HIS A 177 -2.30 12.31 12.78
N ILE A 178 -2.98 11.51 13.60
CA ILE A 178 -3.56 11.95 14.88
C ILE A 178 -2.46 12.14 15.94
N GLY A 179 -1.40 11.33 15.89
CA GLY A 179 -0.31 11.36 16.87
C GLY A 179 -0.46 10.38 18.01
N LYS A 180 -1.26 9.33 17.81
CA LYS A 180 -1.42 8.28 18.81
C LYS A 180 -0.10 7.54 18.99
N ARG A 181 0.50 7.63 20.17
CA ARG A 181 1.73 6.90 20.51
C ARG A 181 1.47 5.40 20.53
N SER A 182 2.43 4.62 20.06
CA SER A 182 2.36 3.15 20.07
C SER A 182 3.72 2.53 20.21
N ASP A 183 3.75 1.34 20.79
CA ASP A 183 4.98 0.59 20.99
C ASP A 183 5.57 0.11 19.67
N PHE A 184 6.90 0.04 19.63
CA PHE A 184 7.63 -0.54 18.52
C PHE A 184 7.56 -2.07 18.57
N ILE A 185 6.52 -2.64 17.96
CA ILE A 185 6.38 -4.09 17.83
C ILE A 185 7.33 -4.59 16.75
N ARG A 186 8.42 -5.27 17.13
CA ARG A 186 9.41 -5.79 16.18
C ARG A 186 8.78 -6.78 15.20
N THR A 187 9.16 -6.67 13.93
CA THR A 187 8.82 -7.69 12.93
C THR A 187 9.52 -9.00 13.31
N PRO A 188 8.77 -10.10 13.50
CA PRO A 188 9.34 -11.41 13.75
C PRO A 188 10.37 -11.82 12.69
N LYS A 189 11.46 -12.43 13.16
CA LYS A 189 12.48 -13.06 12.32
C LYS A 189 12.43 -14.55 12.63
N PHE A 190 12.15 -15.35 11.61
CA PHE A 190 11.96 -16.79 11.71
C PHE A 190 13.25 -17.55 11.43
N ASN A 191 14.25 -16.90 10.80
CA ASN A 191 15.53 -17.50 10.43
C ASN A 191 15.35 -18.79 9.60
N ILE A 192 14.39 -18.73 8.67
CA ILE A 192 14.13 -19.82 7.72
C ILE A 192 15.14 -19.71 6.60
N ASN A 193 15.99 -20.74 6.47
CA ASN A 193 17.08 -20.79 5.51
C ASN A 193 16.81 -21.81 4.39
N SER A 194 15.86 -22.74 4.60
CA SER A 194 15.48 -23.76 3.62
C SER A 194 13.97 -23.74 3.33
N LEU A 195 13.57 -24.18 2.13
CA LEU A 195 12.16 -24.36 1.76
C LEU A 195 11.45 -25.42 2.61
N THR A 196 12.21 -26.30 3.28
CA THR A 196 11.70 -27.35 4.17
C THR A 196 11.53 -26.88 5.61
N ASP A 197 12.04 -25.70 5.98
CA ASP A 197 11.91 -25.20 7.35
C ASP A 197 10.46 -24.83 7.64
N SER A 198 9.94 -25.35 8.75
CA SER A 198 8.58 -25.06 9.19
C SER A 198 8.52 -23.78 10.02
N TRP A 199 7.57 -22.91 9.67
CA TRP A 199 7.21 -21.76 10.50
C TRP A 199 6.20 -22.11 11.62
N LYS A 200 5.64 -23.33 11.60
CA LYS A 200 4.60 -23.79 12.54
C LYS A 200 5.16 -23.91 13.96
N GLY A 201 4.35 -23.57 14.96
CA GLY A 201 4.74 -23.64 16.37
C GLY A 201 5.70 -22.55 16.85
N ASN A 202 6.10 -21.61 15.99
CA ASN A 202 6.99 -20.51 16.39
C ASN A 202 6.29 -19.56 17.38
N LYS A 203 7.02 -19.10 18.41
CA LYS A 203 6.53 -18.17 19.45
C LYS A 203 5.94 -16.86 18.91
N TYR A 204 6.30 -16.48 17.69
CA TYR A 204 5.81 -15.26 17.05
C TYR A 204 4.42 -15.39 16.40
N LEU A 205 3.84 -16.60 16.35
CA LEU A 205 2.50 -16.80 15.79
C LEU A 205 1.43 -16.23 16.74
N ARG A 206 0.68 -15.25 16.23
CA ARG A 206 -0.44 -14.65 16.97
C ARG A 206 -1.63 -15.60 16.95
N LYS A 207 -2.08 -16.00 18.14
CA LYS A 207 -3.24 -16.89 18.31
C LYS A 207 -4.59 -16.15 18.21
N LYS A 208 -4.64 -14.85 18.55
CA LYS A 208 -5.89 -14.04 18.58
C LYS A 208 -6.16 -13.34 17.24
N LEU A 209 -7.43 -13.35 16.81
CA LEU A 209 -7.90 -12.59 15.65
C LEU A 209 -8.06 -11.11 16.02
N SER A 210 -7.55 -10.21 15.18
CA SER A 210 -7.89 -8.79 15.27
C SER A 210 -9.27 -8.57 14.67
N ALA A 211 -10.06 -7.67 15.26
CA ALA A 211 -11.34 -7.22 14.68
C ALA A 211 -11.18 -6.70 13.24
N ASN A 212 -10.01 -6.17 12.88
CA ASN A 212 -9.72 -5.71 11.52
C ASN A 212 -9.82 -6.82 10.48
N VAL A 213 -9.56 -8.08 10.86
CA VAL A 213 -9.71 -9.22 9.94
C VAL A 213 -11.18 -9.44 9.58
N ILE A 214 -12.11 -9.22 10.52
CA ILE A 214 -13.54 -9.32 10.24
C ILE A 214 -13.95 -8.24 9.23
N LEU A 215 -13.47 -7.00 9.44
CA LEU A 215 -13.71 -5.89 8.51
C LEU A 215 -13.13 -6.16 7.11
N GLU A 216 -11.96 -6.79 7.01
CA GLU A 216 -11.39 -7.23 5.72
C GLU A 216 -12.27 -8.27 5.02
N GLY A 217 -12.84 -9.22 5.77
CA GLY A 217 -13.81 -10.17 5.24
C GLY A 217 -15.10 -9.49 4.75
N LEU A 218 -15.60 -8.49 5.48
CA LEU A 218 -16.74 -7.69 5.06
C LEU A 218 -16.44 -6.88 3.79
N LEU A 219 -15.24 -6.28 3.69
CA LEU A 219 -14.80 -5.58 2.49
C LEU A 219 -14.65 -6.53 1.29
N MET A 220 -14.16 -7.75 1.51
CA MET A 220 -14.16 -8.78 0.46
C MET A 220 -15.58 -9.00 -0.07
N LEU A 221 -16.56 -9.23 0.81
CA LEU A 221 -17.96 -9.41 0.39
C LEU A 221 -18.54 -8.16 -0.27
N TYR A 222 -18.17 -6.98 0.21
CA TYR A 222 -18.56 -5.69 -0.38
C TYR A 222 -18.07 -5.56 -1.83
N PHE A 223 -16.83 -5.97 -2.13
CA PHE A 223 -16.31 -5.95 -3.50
C PHE A 223 -16.85 -7.08 -4.37
N ALA A 224 -17.22 -8.22 -3.80
CA ALA A 224 -18.01 -9.23 -4.51
C ALA A 224 -19.38 -8.68 -4.92
N PHE A 225 -20.03 -7.90 -4.03
CA PHE A 225 -21.24 -7.16 -4.38
C PHE A 225 -20.98 -6.15 -5.50
N GLY A 226 -19.88 -5.39 -5.47
CA GLY A 226 -19.51 -4.47 -6.56
C GLY A 226 -19.34 -5.15 -7.91
N MET A 227 -18.72 -6.33 -7.94
CA MET A 227 -18.63 -7.16 -9.15
C MET A 227 -20.00 -7.60 -9.65
N TYR A 228 -20.91 -7.97 -8.75
CA TYR A 228 -22.30 -8.29 -9.11
C TYR A 228 -23.04 -7.05 -9.62
N SER A 229 -22.91 -5.90 -8.95
CA SER A 229 -23.52 -4.63 -9.34
C SER A 229 -23.15 -4.24 -10.77
N ALA A 230 -21.93 -4.54 -11.23
CA ALA A 230 -21.52 -4.29 -12.61
C ALA A 230 -22.42 -4.95 -13.67
N PHE A 231 -23.05 -6.09 -13.37
CA PHE A 231 -24.01 -6.74 -14.26
C PHE A 231 -25.43 -6.19 -14.15
N ILE A 232 -25.76 -5.58 -13.01
CA ILE A 232 -27.12 -5.08 -12.71
C ILE A 232 -27.29 -3.64 -13.18
N VAL A 233 -26.27 -2.81 -13.05
CA VAL A 233 -26.32 -1.40 -13.43
C VAL A 233 -26.06 -1.20 -14.92
N GLY A 234 -26.80 -0.28 -15.55
CA GLY A 234 -26.63 0.09 -16.96
C GLY A 234 -27.68 -0.50 -17.89
N ASP A 235 -28.22 0.35 -18.76
CA ASP A 235 -29.42 0.06 -19.57
C ASP A 235 -29.21 -0.99 -20.69
N GLN A 236 -27.96 -1.36 -20.99
CA GLN A 236 -27.59 -2.21 -22.14
C GLN A 236 -26.60 -3.33 -21.78
N GLY A 237 -26.85 -4.04 -20.67
CA GLY A 237 -26.11 -5.27 -20.35
C GLY A 237 -24.92 -5.12 -19.39
N GLY A 238 -24.93 -4.08 -18.54
CA GLY A 238 -23.92 -3.89 -17.48
C GLY A 238 -22.98 -2.70 -17.68
N ASP A 239 -22.28 -2.30 -16.61
CA ASP A 239 -21.18 -1.34 -16.61
C ASP A 239 -19.93 -1.96 -15.98
N PHE A 240 -19.05 -2.50 -16.83
CA PHE A 240 -17.84 -3.21 -16.42
C PHE A 240 -16.61 -2.33 -16.24
N GLY A 241 -16.74 -1.00 -16.34
CA GLY A 241 -15.59 -0.09 -16.30
C GLY A 241 -14.73 -0.23 -15.02
N LEU A 242 -15.36 -0.51 -13.88
CA LEU A 242 -14.70 -0.72 -12.59
C LEU A 242 -14.52 -2.20 -12.22
N PHE A 243 -14.99 -3.12 -13.06
CA PHE A 243 -14.98 -4.55 -12.75
C PHE A 243 -13.57 -5.11 -12.48
N PRO A 244 -12.53 -4.81 -13.28
CA PRO A 244 -11.17 -5.27 -12.98
C PRO A 244 -10.66 -4.75 -11.63
N PHE A 245 -10.99 -3.51 -11.29
CA PHE A 245 -10.61 -2.89 -10.01
C PHE A 245 -11.30 -3.59 -8.82
N HIS A 246 -12.61 -3.85 -8.92
CA HIS A 246 -13.36 -4.61 -7.90
C HIS A 246 -12.89 -6.04 -7.77
N LEU A 247 -12.56 -6.72 -8.87
CA LEU A 247 -11.99 -8.06 -8.85
C LEU A 247 -10.66 -8.10 -8.09
N MET A 248 -9.77 -7.15 -8.37
CA MET A 248 -8.47 -7.06 -7.70
C MET A 248 -8.62 -6.72 -6.20
N LEU A 249 -9.60 -5.87 -5.84
CA LEU A 249 -9.95 -5.61 -4.44
C LEU A 249 -10.51 -6.85 -3.74
N PHE A 250 -11.42 -7.57 -4.39
CA PHE A 250 -11.98 -8.83 -3.89
C PHE A 250 -10.86 -9.86 -3.63
N CYS A 251 -10.01 -10.11 -4.62
CA CYS A 251 -8.87 -11.03 -4.48
C CYS A 251 -7.87 -10.55 -3.42
N GLY A 252 -7.59 -9.26 -3.36
CA GLY A 252 -6.67 -8.65 -2.40
C GLY A 252 -7.13 -8.81 -0.95
N PHE A 253 -8.34 -8.33 -0.65
CA PHE A 253 -8.94 -8.46 0.68
C PHE A 253 -9.17 -9.93 1.05
N GLY A 254 -9.61 -10.77 0.10
CA GLY A 254 -9.76 -12.21 0.31
C GLY A 254 -8.43 -12.88 0.67
N TYR A 255 -7.35 -12.58 -0.05
CA TYR A 255 -6.02 -13.10 0.26
C TYR A 255 -5.59 -12.73 1.68
N VAL A 256 -5.70 -11.45 2.05
CA VAL A 256 -5.32 -10.98 3.40
C VAL A 256 -6.19 -11.64 4.48
N PHE A 257 -7.50 -11.76 4.24
CA PHE A 257 -8.45 -12.39 5.15
C PHE A 257 -8.13 -13.87 5.37
N PHE A 258 -8.10 -14.68 4.32
CA PHE A 258 -7.88 -16.13 4.41
C PHE A 258 -6.48 -16.46 4.93
N LYS A 259 -5.44 -15.72 4.53
CA LYS A 259 -4.10 -15.90 5.11
C LYS A 259 -4.06 -15.54 6.59
N SER A 260 -4.79 -14.52 7.03
CA SER A 260 -4.85 -14.14 8.45
C SER A 260 -5.58 -15.16 9.32
N LEU A 261 -6.45 -16.00 8.73
CA LEU A 261 -7.09 -17.13 9.39
C LEU A 261 -6.18 -18.37 9.42
N THR A 262 -5.55 -18.70 8.29
CA THR A 262 -4.77 -19.93 8.11
C THR A 262 -3.35 -19.87 8.66
N SER A 263 -2.73 -18.68 8.75
CA SER A 263 -1.34 -18.53 9.26
C SER A 263 -1.20 -18.68 10.79
N ARG A 264 -2.09 -19.45 11.41
CA ARG A 264 -2.19 -19.63 12.88
C ARG A 264 -1.86 -21.04 13.34
N ALA A 265 -1.82 -21.99 12.41
CA ALA A 265 -1.57 -23.40 12.65
C ALA A 265 -0.08 -23.72 12.50
#